data_AF-A0A178X1X3-F1
#
_entry.id   AF-A0A178X1X3-F1
#
_cell.length_a   1.000
_cell.length_b   1.000
_cell.length_c   1.000
_cell.angle_alpha   90.00
_cell.angle_beta   90.00
_cell.angle_gamma   90.00
#
_symmetry.space_group_name_H-M   'P 1'
#
loop_
_entity.id
_entity.type
_entity.pdbx_description
1 polymer ?
#
loop_
_entity_poly.entity_id
_entity_poly.type
_entity_poly.pdbx_seq_one_letter_code
_entity_poly.pdbx_strand_id
1 'polypeptide(L)'
;MVRRRIALVSTCVLCLCGVSVTGLPSPALAEPPPSSNDDGQVIVVPGDVSGLVAPPHIDMRALDQRGQAPVRPGGPGKKSAGVSGQDRQAATGSGNSANAPSGLPPGCFVGGFGAGGVPGAGRPGGSAFGVRCLPPLPADNAAVPPGGVPAPPPLPTSAQLAAQAFEQLRLPLPVPRHSPDVRLPDGRGATIVGENTWVWTDREVWHPAVRRVQVGPVWAEVTATPVGMTFNSGTGGSASCSGPGTPYDRSFGLHAASPDCGFVYTRSSVGQPGEQARAEWAIQWSVSWVGSDGSVDVGGDFPQMQSRAGASFAVAEVQALRAN
;
A
#
# COMPACT_ATOMS: atom_id res chain seq x y z
N MET A 1 -37.62 61.26 -28.05
CA MET A 1 -37.46 62.33 -27.03
C MET A 1 -36.59 61.74 -25.92
N VAL A 2 -35.27 61.92 -25.87
CA VAL A 2 -34.50 63.16 -25.55
C VAL A 2 -34.80 63.73 -24.16
N ARG A 3 -33.93 63.44 -23.18
CA ARG A 3 -33.11 64.49 -22.53
C ARG A 3 -31.86 63.92 -21.84
N ARG A 4 -30.71 64.54 -22.13
CA ARG A 4 -29.40 64.35 -21.48
C ARG A 4 -29.40 64.95 -20.06
N ARG A 5 -28.39 64.57 -19.25
CA ARG A 5 -27.39 65.41 -18.51
C ARG A 5 -26.72 64.51 -17.45
N ILE A 6 -25.47 64.68 -16.99
CA ILE A 6 -24.27 65.44 -17.42
C ILE A 6 -23.07 64.69 -16.79
N ALA A 7 -21.87 64.77 -17.39
CA ALA A 7 -20.66 64.19 -16.80
C ALA A 7 -20.03 65.13 -15.75
N LEU A 8 -19.39 64.56 -14.72
CA LEU A 8 -18.44 65.28 -13.88
C LEU A 8 -17.28 64.35 -13.50
N VAL A 9 -16.12 64.64 -14.08
CA VAL A 9 -14.83 64.07 -13.70
C VAL A 9 -14.38 64.80 -12.44
N SER A 10 -14.04 64.06 -11.37
CA SER A 10 -13.44 64.64 -10.16
C SER A 10 -12.17 63.89 -9.81
N THR A 11 -11.04 64.49 -10.20
CA THR A 11 -9.70 64.07 -9.81
C THR A 11 -9.50 64.34 -8.32
N CYS A 12 -9.10 63.35 -7.51
CA CYS A 12 -8.71 63.60 -6.13
C CYS A 12 -7.48 62.79 -5.70
N VAL A 13 -6.33 63.47 -5.77
CA VAL A 13 -5.17 63.42 -4.85
C VAL A 13 -4.81 62.06 -4.22
N LEU A 14 -3.66 61.50 -4.65
CA LEU A 14 -2.93 60.49 -3.86
C LEU A 14 -2.48 61.12 -2.54
N CYS A 15 -2.92 60.54 -1.42
CA CYS A 15 -2.37 60.85 -0.09
C CYS A 15 -1.33 59.78 0.27
N LEU A 16 -0.05 60.17 0.28
CA LEU A 16 1.05 59.31 0.75
C LEU A 16 1.07 59.27 2.28
N CYS A 17 0.43 58.25 2.86
CA CYS A 17 0.65 57.89 4.26
C CYS A 17 1.77 56.84 4.33
N GLY A 18 2.95 57.24 4.80
CA GLY A 18 4.08 56.34 5.00
C GLY A 18 3.80 55.35 6.13
N VAL A 19 3.97 54.06 5.86
CA VAL A 19 3.95 53.00 6.88
C VAL A 19 5.40 52.70 7.27
N SER A 20 5.71 52.92 8.55
CA SER A 20 7.03 52.69 9.12
C SER A 20 7.43 51.21 9.01
N VAL A 21 8.62 50.93 8.48
CA VAL A 21 9.20 49.58 8.46
C VAL A 21 9.70 49.22 9.85
N THR A 22 8.82 48.66 10.68
CA THR A 22 9.22 47.94 11.91
C THR A 22 9.81 46.59 11.53
N GLY A 23 10.91 46.22 12.19
CA GLY A 23 11.78 45.12 11.75
C GLY A 23 11.10 43.76 11.62
N LEU A 24 11.56 43.00 10.61
CA LEU A 24 11.28 41.57 10.45
C LEU A 24 11.73 40.81 11.72
N PRO A 25 10.85 40.08 12.42
CA PRO A 25 11.31 38.98 13.24
C PRO A 25 11.85 37.91 12.28
N SER A 26 13.09 37.47 12.51
CA SER A 26 13.61 36.26 11.86
C SER A 26 12.63 35.10 12.09
N PRO A 27 12.37 34.24 11.09
CA PRO A 27 11.65 33.00 11.36
C PRO A 27 12.52 32.16 12.28
N ALA A 28 12.19 32.14 13.58
CA ALA A 28 12.63 31.07 14.44
C ALA A 28 12.16 29.77 13.78
N LEU A 29 13.06 28.80 13.61
CA LEU A 29 12.66 27.44 13.27
C LEU A 29 11.74 26.96 14.39
N ALA A 30 10.44 26.90 14.10
CA ALA A 30 9.53 26.16 14.94
C ALA A 30 9.94 24.69 14.83
N GLU A 31 10.42 24.13 15.95
CA GLU A 31 10.60 22.69 16.06
C GLU A 31 9.26 22.02 15.71
N PRO A 32 9.22 21.09 14.74
CA PRO A 32 7.97 20.43 14.40
C PRO A 32 7.46 19.64 15.61
N PRO A 33 6.16 19.69 15.92
CA PRO A 33 5.60 18.85 16.96
C PRO A 33 5.86 17.38 16.62
N PRO A 34 6.12 16.50 17.62
CA PRO A 34 6.32 15.08 17.34
C PRO A 34 5.11 14.53 16.60
N SER A 35 5.36 13.83 15.49
CA SER A 35 4.35 13.30 14.57
C SER A 35 3.59 12.14 15.21
N SER A 36 2.68 12.47 16.12
CA SER A 36 1.66 11.54 16.58
C SER A 36 0.61 11.39 15.48
N ASN A 37 0.42 10.15 15.02
CA ASN A 37 -0.54 9.70 14.01
C ASN A 37 -0.06 9.85 12.54
N ASP A 38 0.95 9.06 12.18
CA ASP A 38 1.13 8.62 10.79
C ASP A 38 0.09 7.52 10.46
N ASP A 39 -1.06 7.93 9.91
CA ASP A 39 -2.20 7.06 9.57
C ASP A 39 -1.95 6.19 8.31
N GLY A 40 -0.85 5.42 8.31
CA GLY A 40 -0.57 4.36 7.33
C GLY A 40 -0.44 4.80 5.87
N GLN A 41 -0.16 6.08 5.62
CA GLN A 41 -0.18 6.64 4.27
C GLN A 41 1.06 6.22 3.47
N VAL A 42 0.85 5.47 2.37
CA VAL A 42 1.92 5.09 1.44
C VAL A 42 2.35 6.33 0.65
N ILE A 43 3.53 6.86 0.96
CA ILE A 43 4.11 8.01 0.24
C ILE A 43 4.55 7.55 -1.15
N VAL A 44 3.78 7.95 -2.17
CA VAL A 44 4.15 7.77 -3.58
C VAL A 44 5.09 8.91 -3.98
N VAL A 45 6.38 8.60 -4.14
CA VAL A 45 7.34 9.53 -4.77
C VAL A 45 7.05 9.54 -6.29
N PRO A 46 6.73 10.69 -6.91
CA PRO A 46 6.50 10.73 -8.35
C PRO A 46 7.80 10.43 -9.10
N GLY A 47 7.83 9.32 -9.84
CA GLY A 47 8.87 9.07 -10.83
C GLY A 47 8.72 10.05 -11.99
N ASP A 48 9.81 10.67 -12.43
CA ASP A 48 9.82 11.55 -13.58
C ASP A 48 9.75 10.75 -14.89
N VAL A 49 9.18 11.36 -15.93
CA VAL A 49 8.99 10.71 -17.25
C VAL A 49 10.30 10.46 -18.02
N SER A 50 11.45 10.73 -17.40
CA SER A 50 12.80 10.65 -17.98
C SER A 50 13.39 9.25 -17.99
N GLY A 51 12.85 8.31 -17.20
CA GLY A 51 13.29 6.90 -17.20
C GLY A 51 14.70 6.65 -16.63
N LEU A 52 15.24 7.58 -15.83
CA LEU A 52 16.60 7.49 -15.24
C LEU A 52 16.62 6.95 -13.80
N VAL A 53 15.47 6.60 -13.24
CA VAL A 53 15.33 5.95 -11.93
C VAL A 53 14.61 4.61 -12.10
N ALA A 54 15.01 3.60 -11.31
CA ALA A 54 14.44 2.27 -11.34
C ALA A 54 12.90 2.29 -11.16
N PRO A 55 12.16 1.35 -11.78
CA PRO A 55 10.70 1.30 -11.65
C PRO A 55 10.25 1.20 -10.19
N PRO A 56 9.01 1.62 -9.86
CA PRO A 56 8.49 1.58 -8.50
C PRO A 56 8.59 0.15 -7.96
N HIS A 57 9.31 -0.01 -6.87
CA HIS A 57 9.57 -1.27 -6.21
C HIS A 57 9.02 -1.20 -4.79
N ILE A 58 8.14 -2.15 -4.46
CA ILE A 58 7.67 -2.31 -3.08
C ILE A 58 8.81 -2.92 -2.26
N ASP A 59 9.20 -2.26 -1.17
CA ASP A 59 10.13 -2.85 -0.21
C ASP A 59 9.44 -4.00 0.54
N MET A 60 9.71 -5.21 0.09
CA MET A 60 9.22 -6.46 0.70
C MET A 60 9.64 -6.59 2.17
N ARG A 61 10.80 -6.04 2.57
CA ARG A 61 11.22 -6.06 3.99
C ARG A 61 10.32 -5.17 4.84
N ALA A 62 9.83 -4.07 4.29
CA ALA A 62 8.90 -3.19 4.97
C ALA A 62 7.49 -3.82 5.08
N LEU A 63 7.07 -4.65 4.12
CA LEU A 63 5.85 -5.47 4.23
C LEU A 63 6.00 -6.62 5.26
N ASP A 64 7.13 -7.31 5.27
CA ASP A 64 7.45 -8.34 6.28
C ASP A 64 7.44 -7.75 7.70
N GLN A 65 8.08 -6.59 7.90
CA GLN A 65 8.12 -5.90 9.20
C GLN A 65 6.74 -5.40 9.66
N ARG A 66 5.81 -5.12 8.73
CA ARG A 66 4.42 -4.73 9.04
C ARG A 66 3.44 -5.91 9.10
N GLY A 67 3.90 -7.15 8.91
CA GLY A 67 3.03 -8.34 8.93
C GLY A 67 2.03 -8.40 7.77
N GLN A 68 2.32 -7.72 6.66
CA GLN A 68 1.44 -7.56 5.48
C GLN A 68 1.89 -8.39 4.27
N ALA A 69 2.95 -9.19 4.43
CA ALA A 69 3.42 -10.14 3.43
C ALA A 69 2.45 -11.34 3.29
N PRO A 70 2.42 -12.03 2.13
CA PRO A 70 1.55 -13.19 1.91
C PRO A 70 1.71 -14.26 2.98
N VAL A 71 0.65 -14.50 3.76
CA VAL A 71 0.68 -15.46 4.86
C VAL A 71 0.54 -16.87 4.29
N ARG A 72 1.58 -17.69 4.48
CA ARG A 72 1.57 -19.10 4.06
C ARG A 72 0.64 -19.91 4.98
N PRO A 73 -0.36 -20.64 4.45
CA PRO A 73 -1.20 -21.49 5.28
C PRO A 73 -0.39 -22.61 5.96
N GLY A 74 -0.51 -22.76 7.28
CA GLY A 74 -0.02 -23.96 8.00
C GLY A 74 1.26 -23.85 8.84
N GLY A 75 1.68 -22.66 9.29
CA GLY A 75 2.78 -22.50 10.27
C GLY A 75 2.29 -22.01 11.65
N PRO A 76 2.72 -22.59 12.79
CA PRO A 76 2.32 -22.11 14.10
C PRO A 76 2.91 -20.72 14.40
N GLY A 77 2.08 -19.83 14.93
CA GLY A 77 2.48 -18.44 15.19
C GLY A 77 3.68 -18.33 16.13
N LYS A 78 4.65 -17.47 15.77
CA LYS A 78 5.79 -17.14 16.63
C LYS A 78 5.31 -16.42 17.89
N LYS A 79 5.31 -17.12 19.02
CA LYS A 79 5.21 -16.48 20.34
C LYS A 79 6.53 -15.78 20.64
N SER A 80 6.48 -14.49 20.94
CA SER A 80 7.59 -13.74 21.52
C SER A 80 7.96 -14.37 22.87
N ALA A 81 9.22 -14.79 23.02
CA ALA A 81 9.74 -15.41 24.24
C ALA A 81 10.85 -14.54 24.84
N GLY A 82 10.74 -14.30 26.15
CA GLY A 82 11.46 -13.28 26.89
C GLY A 82 12.97 -13.43 27.02
N VAL A 83 13.59 -12.32 27.40
CA VAL A 83 14.99 -12.19 27.78
C VAL A 83 15.23 -12.74 29.20
N SER A 84 16.07 -13.78 29.30
CA SER A 84 16.94 -14.16 30.44
C SER A 84 17.68 -15.45 30.02
N GLY A 85 18.89 -15.84 30.43
CA GLY A 85 19.85 -15.26 31.36
C GLY A 85 20.77 -16.37 31.90
N GLN A 86 22.09 -16.23 31.70
CA GLN A 86 23.21 -16.91 32.37
C GLN A 86 23.69 -18.37 32.05
N ASP A 87 25.03 -18.45 32.02
CA ASP A 87 25.99 -19.47 32.49
C ASP A 87 26.33 -20.80 31.73
N ARG A 88 27.46 -20.73 31.00
CA ARG A 88 28.73 -21.51 31.08
C ARG A 88 28.78 -23.06 31.23
N GLN A 89 29.67 -23.63 30.39
CA GLN A 89 30.55 -24.82 30.62
C GLN A 89 29.85 -26.22 30.62
N ALA A 90 30.43 -27.32 30.11
CA ALA A 90 31.66 -27.62 29.34
C ALA A 90 31.45 -28.94 28.53
N ALA A 91 31.86 -29.05 27.26
CA ALA A 91 33.10 -29.68 26.75
C ALA A 91 33.09 -31.22 26.49
N THR A 92 33.98 -31.64 25.58
CA THR A 92 34.30 -32.99 25.02
C THR A 92 33.40 -33.43 23.85
N GLY A 93 33.89 -33.77 22.65
CA GLY A 93 35.22 -33.76 21.99
C GLY A 93 35.02 -34.12 20.50
N SER A 94 35.99 -34.33 19.61
CA SER A 94 37.46 -34.16 19.51
C SER A 94 37.84 -34.47 18.04
N GLY A 95 38.91 -34.00 17.38
CA GLY A 95 40.01 -33.10 17.71
C GLY A 95 41.15 -33.27 16.67
N ASN A 96 41.75 -32.17 16.16
CA ASN A 96 43.15 -32.07 15.73
C ASN A 96 43.47 -30.64 15.28
N SER A 97 44.43 -30.00 15.96
CA SER A 97 44.77 -28.59 15.82
C SER A 97 46.06 -28.36 15.03
N ALA A 98 46.20 -27.17 14.45
CA ALA A 98 47.49 -26.49 14.37
C ALA A 98 47.27 -24.97 14.49
N ASN A 99 47.63 -24.41 15.65
CA ASN A 99 47.51 -22.98 15.93
C ASN A 99 48.38 -22.14 14.99
N ALA A 100 47.82 -21.13 14.35
CA ALA A 100 48.60 -19.97 13.91
C ALA A 100 48.74 -19.00 15.10
N PRO A 101 49.95 -18.55 15.48
CA PRO A 101 50.10 -17.53 16.50
C PRO A 101 49.62 -16.16 15.95
N SER A 102 48.73 -15.51 16.69
CA SER A 102 48.22 -14.17 16.37
C SER A 102 49.32 -13.12 16.48
N GLY A 103 49.97 -12.78 15.37
CA GLY A 103 51.04 -11.76 15.35
C GLY A 103 51.84 -11.62 14.05
N LEU A 104 51.48 -12.31 12.97
CA LEU A 104 52.18 -12.23 11.68
C LEU A 104 51.58 -11.13 10.79
N PRO A 105 52.41 -10.29 10.14
CA PRO A 105 51.91 -9.32 9.17
C PRO A 105 51.36 -9.99 7.89
N PRO A 106 50.46 -9.32 7.14
CA PRO A 106 49.89 -9.86 5.91
C PRO A 106 50.98 -10.24 4.89
N GLY A 107 50.84 -11.42 4.27
CA GLY A 107 51.82 -11.96 3.31
C GLY A 107 52.99 -12.75 3.94
N CYS A 108 53.01 -12.91 5.27
CA CYS A 108 54.01 -13.69 5.99
C CYS A 108 53.46 -15.03 6.50
N PHE A 109 54.20 -16.12 6.25
CA PHE A 109 53.84 -17.47 6.67
C PHE A 109 55.00 -18.14 7.42
N VAL A 110 54.70 -19.02 8.38
CA VAL A 110 55.69 -19.80 9.14
C VAL A 110 55.86 -21.17 8.48
N GLY A 111 57.10 -21.55 8.17
CA GLY A 111 57.45 -22.85 7.62
C GLY A 111 58.68 -23.47 8.31
N GLY A 112 58.76 -24.79 8.31
CA GLY A 112 59.93 -25.52 8.81
C GLY A 112 61.07 -25.55 7.79
N PHE A 113 62.31 -25.42 8.24
CA PHE A 113 63.48 -25.55 7.35
C PHE A 113 64.08 -26.96 7.43
N GLY A 114 64.14 -27.66 6.29
CA GLY A 114 64.99 -28.84 6.15
C GLY A 114 66.45 -28.43 5.95
N ALA A 115 67.38 -29.11 6.61
CA ALA A 115 68.81 -28.86 6.44
C ALA A 115 69.29 -29.42 5.08
N GLY A 116 69.58 -28.52 4.14
CA GLY A 116 70.17 -28.84 2.83
C GLY A 116 69.17 -29.26 1.77
N GLY A 117 68.73 -28.32 0.93
CA GLY A 117 67.92 -28.61 -0.25
C GLY A 117 66.94 -27.49 -0.62
N VAL A 118 66.73 -27.32 -1.92
CA VAL A 118 65.92 -26.30 -2.62
C VAL A 118 64.55 -26.00 -1.94
N PRO A 119 64.09 -24.74 -1.88
CA PRO A 119 62.79 -24.41 -1.28
C PRO A 119 61.62 -25.19 -1.90
N GLY A 120 60.83 -25.86 -1.07
CA GLY A 120 59.54 -26.46 -1.46
C GLY A 120 59.45 -28.00 -1.47
N ALA A 121 60.56 -28.74 -1.26
CA ALA A 121 60.58 -30.21 -1.43
C ALA A 121 60.95 -31.03 -0.17
N GLY A 122 60.95 -30.44 1.03
CA GLY A 122 61.34 -31.12 2.27
C GLY A 122 60.17 -31.67 3.10
N ARG A 123 60.25 -32.94 3.53
CA ARG A 123 59.38 -33.51 4.59
C ARG A 123 59.77 -32.91 5.95
N PRO A 124 58.82 -32.61 6.87
CA PRO A 124 59.14 -32.01 8.16
C PRO A 124 59.89 -33.00 9.05
N GLY A 125 61.14 -32.67 9.41
CA GLY A 125 62.03 -33.55 10.18
C GLY A 125 62.93 -32.81 11.17
N GLY A 126 62.58 -31.59 11.60
CA GLY A 126 63.37 -30.80 12.53
C GLY A 126 62.57 -29.69 13.20
N SER A 127 63.01 -29.27 14.38
CA SER A 127 62.37 -28.27 15.26
C SER A 127 62.68 -26.80 14.89
N ALA A 128 63.20 -26.55 13.69
CA ALA A 128 63.54 -25.22 13.20
C ALA A 128 62.43 -24.65 12.30
N PHE A 129 61.77 -23.59 12.79
CA PHE A 129 60.76 -22.83 12.05
C PHE A 129 61.28 -21.42 11.72
N GLY A 130 60.78 -20.82 10.63
CA GLY A 130 61.01 -19.41 10.36
C GLY A 130 59.92 -18.77 9.54
N VAL A 131 59.91 -17.43 9.56
CA VAL A 131 58.93 -16.60 8.85
C VAL A 131 59.44 -16.30 7.45
N ARG A 132 58.61 -16.56 6.44
CA ARG A 132 58.80 -16.13 5.06
C ARG A 132 57.71 -15.13 4.70
N CYS A 133 58.11 -13.90 4.39
CA CYS A 133 57.22 -12.88 3.82
C CYS A 133 57.48 -12.78 2.32
N LEU A 134 56.42 -12.88 1.51
CA LEU A 134 56.51 -12.57 0.08
C LEU A 134 56.20 -11.08 -0.11
N PRO A 135 56.93 -10.32 -0.94
CA PRO A 135 56.52 -8.96 -1.29
C PRO A 135 55.16 -9.00 -2.01
N PRO A 136 54.28 -8.02 -1.80
CA PRO A 136 53.03 -7.94 -2.53
C PRO A 136 53.32 -7.76 -4.02
N LEU A 137 52.80 -8.66 -4.85
CA LEU A 137 52.76 -8.44 -6.30
C LEU A 137 51.85 -7.23 -6.57
N PRO A 138 52.21 -6.33 -7.50
CA PRO A 138 51.31 -5.26 -7.91
C PRO A 138 50.05 -5.86 -8.52
N ALA A 139 48.90 -5.21 -8.28
CA ALA A 139 47.58 -5.74 -8.59
C ALA A 139 47.17 -5.49 -10.06
N ASP A 140 48.05 -5.82 -10.99
CA ASP A 140 47.80 -5.80 -12.43
C ASP A 140 47.96 -7.20 -13.02
N ASN A 141 46.91 -7.66 -13.72
CA ASN A 141 46.80 -8.97 -14.38
C ASN A 141 46.52 -10.18 -13.47
N ALA A 142 45.52 -10.07 -12.59
CA ALA A 142 44.70 -11.23 -12.26
C ALA A 142 43.99 -11.71 -13.54
N ALA A 143 44.26 -12.93 -13.99
CA ALA A 143 43.69 -13.47 -15.23
C ALA A 143 42.16 -13.57 -15.12
N VAL A 144 41.44 -12.80 -15.94
CA VAL A 144 40.00 -12.99 -16.15
C VAL A 144 39.82 -14.31 -16.92
N PRO A 145 39.12 -15.32 -16.37
CA PRO A 145 38.84 -16.54 -17.11
C PRO A 145 37.92 -16.21 -18.31
N PRO A 146 38.26 -16.62 -19.54
CA PRO A 146 37.44 -16.30 -20.71
C PRO A 146 36.15 -17.10 -20.72
N GLY A 147 35.04 -16.46 -21.07
CA GLY A 147 33.85 -17.17 -21.58
C GLY A 147 32.81 -17.64 -20.57
N GLY A 148 32.73 -17.05 -19.38
CA GLY A 148 31.53 -17.20 -18.55
C GLY A 148 30.32 -16.51 -19.20
N VAL A 149 29.50 -17.26 -19.94
CA VAL A 149 28.18 -16.77 -20.39
C VAL A 149 27.39 -16.37 -19.14
N PRO A 150 26.81 -15.15 -19.06
CA PRO A 150 25.98 -14.77 -17.93
C PRO A 150 24.87 -15.80 -17.72
N ALA A 151 24.78 -16.35 -16.52
CA ALA A 151 23.66 -17.23 -16.18
C ALA A 151 22.34 -16.48 -16.43
N PRO A 152 21.30 -17.14 -16.99
CA PRO A 152 20.00 -16.51 -17.16
C PRO A 152 19.52 -15.92 -15.82
N PRO A 153 18.88 -14.75 -15.80
CA PRO A 153 18.32 -14.20 -14.58
C PRO A 153 17.35 -15.22 -13.96
N PRO A 154 17.35 -15.38 -12.62
CA PRO A 154 16.45 -16.32 -11.97
C PRO A 154 15.00 -15.98 -12.28
N LEU A 155 14.18 -17.01 -12.53
CA LEU A 155 12.75 -16.82 -12.74
C LEU A 155 12.10 -16.24 -11.46
N PRO A 156 11.10 -15.35 -11.60
CA PRO A 156 10.34 -14.85 -10.46
C PRO A 156 9.59 -16.00 -9.77
N THR A 157 9.34 -15.86 -8.47
CA THR A 157 8.51 -16.82 -7.73
C THR A 157 7.01 -16.59 -8.02
N SER A 158 6.18 -17.61 -7.83
CA SER A 158 4.73 -17.48 -7.93
C SER A 158 4.17 -16.41 -6.98
N ALA A 159 4.72 -16.26 -5.77
CA ALA A 159 4.35 -15.19 -4.84
C ALA A 159 4.69 -13.77 -5.37
N GLN A 160 5.80 -13.61 -6.09
CA GLN A 160 6.12 -12.33 -6.77
C GLN A 160 5.15 -12.06 -7.93
N LEU A 161 4.81 -13.08 -8.72
CA LEU A 161 3.79 -12.94 -9.77
C LEU A 161 2.39 -12.68 -9.19
N ALA A 162 2.08 -13.20 -8.00
CA ALA A 162 0.83 -12.95 -7.30
C ALA A 162 0.73 -11.49 -6.84
N ALA A 163 1.80 -10.92 -6.27
CA ALA A 163 1.86 -9.51 -5.93
C ALA A 163 1.68 -8.62 -7.19
N GLN A 164 2.36 -8.95 -8.29
CA GLN A 164 2.20 -8.26 -9.57
C GLN A 164 0.77 -8.40 -10.13
N ALA A 165 0.13 -9.56 -9.98
CA ALA A 165 -1.26 -9.77 -10.38
C ALA A 165 -2.25 -8.97 -9.50
N PHE A 166 -1.97 -8.84 -8.21
CA PHE A 166 -2.75 -8.05 -7.26
C PHE A 166 -2.71 -6.56 -7.59
N GLU A 167 -1.52 -6.00 -7.87
CA GLU A 167 -1.36 -4.60 -8.33
C GLU A 167 -2.09 -4.32 -9.65
N GLN A 168 -2.13 -5.30 -10.56
CA GLN A 168 -2.79 -5.19 -11.86
C GLN A 168 -4.30 -5.51 -11.81
N LEU A 169 -4.83 -5.94 -10.67
CA LEU A 169 -6.23 -6.31 -10.53
C LEU A 169 -7.12 -5.07 -10.68
N ARG A 170 -8.17 -5.20 -11.49
CA ARG A 170 -9.19 -4.16 -11.67
C ARG A 170 -10.51 -4.69 -11.12
N LEU A 171 -10.97 -4.04 -10.06
CA LEU A 171 -12.24 -4.36 -9.40
C LEU A 171 -13.38 -3.58 -10.08
N PRO A 172 -14.53 -4.22 -10.34
CA PRO A 172 -15.75 -3.51 -10.70
C PRO A 172 -16.09 -2.41 -9.67
N LEU A 173 -16.45 -1.23 -10.17
CA LEU A 173 -16.96 -0.15 -9.32
C LEU A 173 -18.46 -0.40 -9.03
N PRO A 174 -18.97 -0.12 -7.82
CA PRO A 174 -20.41 -0.12 -7.60
C PRO A 174 -21.09 0.92 -8.49
N VAL A 175 -22.35 0.64 -8.86
CA VAL A 175 -23.21 1.56 -9.62
C VAL A 175 -24.23 2.14 -8.63
N PRO A 176 -24.09 3.40 -8.16
CA PRO A 176 -24.98 3.95 -7.14
C PRO A 176 -26.46 3.97 -7.56
N ARG A 177 -27.30 3.23 -6.85
CA ARG A 177 -28.75 3.24 -7.01
C ARG A 177 -29.45 3.34 -5.66
N HIS A 178 -30.53 4.13 -5.62
CA HIS A 178 -31.39 4.26 -4.45
C HIS A 178 -32.86 4.42 -4.85
N SER A 179 -33.76 4.24 -3.89
CA SER A 179 -35.19 4.56 -3.99
C SER A 179 -35.73 4.94 -2.59
N PRO A 180 -36.60 5.95 -2.42
CA PRO A 180 -37.15 6.82 -3.47
C PRO A 180 -36.09 7.73 -4.12
N ASP A 181 -36.10 7.80 -5.45
CA ASP A 181 -35.42 8.84 -6.24
C ASP A 181 -36.51 9.72 -6.86
N VAL A 182 -36.92 10.74 -6.13
CA VAL A 182 -37.88 11.75 -6.57
C VAL A 182 -37.15 12.94 -7.20
N ARG A 183 -37.88 13.81 -7.90
CA ARG A 183 -37.33 15.04 -8.47
C ARG A 183 -37.89 16.26 -7.75
N LEU A 184 -36.99 17.12 -7.29
CA LEU A 184 -37.33 18.44 -6.74
C LEU A 184 -37.80 19.38 -7.86
N PRO A 185 -38.49 20.49 -7.54
CA PRO A 185 -38.92 21.50 -8.52
C PRO A 185 -37.77 22.14 -9.31
N ASP A 186 -36.55 22.11 -8.76
CA ASP A 186 -35.31 22.58 -9.42
C ASP A 186 -34.63 21.51 -10.31
N GLY A 187 -35.23 20.32 -10.43
CA GLY A 187 -34.74 19.20 -11.23
C GLY A 187 -33.74 18.27 -10.53
N ARG A 188 -33.27 18.59 -9.32
CA ARG A 188 -32.36 17.72 -8.56
C ARG A 188 -33.03 16.40 -8.18
N GLY A 189 -32.26 15.31 -8.23
CA GLY A 189 -32.67 14.04 -7.63
C GLY A 189 -32.64 14.12 -6.10
N ALA A 190 -33.59 13.45 -5.45
CA ALA A 190 -33.74 13.49 -4.00
C ALA A 190 -34.33 12.20 -3.42
N THR A 191 -33.95 11.89 -2.18
CA THR A 191 -34.70 10.99 -1.30
C THR A 191 -35.43 11.80 -0.22
N ILE A 192 -36.23 11.14 0.62
CA ILE A 192 -37.15 11.76 1.58
C ILE A 192 -36.72 11.48 3.03
N VAL A 193 -36.80 12.49 3.89
CA VAL A 193 -36.58 12.38 5.34
C VAL A 193 -37.66 11.49 5.96
N GLY A 194 -37.24 10.54 6.81
CA GLY A 194 -38.12 9.61 7.53
C GLY A 194 -38.53 8.37 6.74
N GLU A 195 -38.28 8.35 5.42
CA GLU A 195 -38.60 7.20 4.56
C GLU A 195 -37.46 6.16 4.52
N ASN A 196 -37.84 4.92 4.27
CA ASN A 196 -36.90 3.83 4.01
C ASN A 196 -36.23 4.04 2.64
N THR A 197 -35.00 4.56 2.63
CA THR A 197 -34.20 4.64 1.40
C THR A 197 -33.57 3.27 1.12
N TRP A 198 -34.08 2.57 0.12
CA TRP A 198 -33.49 1.35 -0.44
C TRP A 198 -32.19 1.72 -1.15
N VAL A 199 -31.17 0.88 -1.01
CA VAL A 199 -29.83 1.12 -1.55
C VAL A 199 -29.33 -0.15 -2.24
N TRP A 200 -28.86 -0.04 -3.48
CA TRP A 200 -28.26 -1.18 -4.17
C TRP A 200 -27.19 -0.74 -5.18
N THR A 201 -26.43 -1.73 -5.67
CA THR A 201 -25.60 -1.64 -6.86
C THR A 201 -26.14 -2.58 -7.94
N ASP A 202 -25.70 -2.40 -9.18
CA ASP A 202 -25.97 -3.38 -10.24
C ASP A 202 -25.43 -4.77 -9.85
N ARG A 203 -26.15 -5.82 -10.25
CA ARG A 203 -25.70 -7.21 -10.07
C ARG A 203 -24.63 -7.60 -11.08
N GLU A 204 -24.56 -6.91 -12.22
CA GLU A 204 -23.50 -7.08 -13.22
C GLU A 204 -22.09 -6.73 -12.69
N VAL A 205 -21.98 -5.96 -11.59
CA VAL A 205 -20.69 -5.68 -10.93
C VAL A 205 -20.43 -6.56 -9.70
N TRP A 206 -21.33 -7.50 -9.38
CA TRP A 206 -21.25 -8.39 -8.22
C TRP A 206 -20.82 -9.81 -8.60
N HIS A 207 -19.62 -9.94 -9.17
CA HIS A 207 -19.00 -11.22 -9.49
C HIS A 207 -17.51 -11.21 -9.10
N PRO A 208 -16.86 -12.38 -8.95
CA PRO A 208 -15.42 -12.43 -8.74
C PRO A 208 -14.63 -11.76 -9.87
N ALA A 209 -13.58 -11.02 -9.52
CA ALA A 209 -12.63 -10.42 -10.45
C ALA A 209 -11.30 -11.18 -10.38
N VAL A 210 -10.75 -11.58 -11.53
CA VAL A 210 -9.56 -12.44 -11.61
C VAL A 210 -8.45 -11.76 -12.40
N ARG A 211 -7.20 -11.89 -11.92
CA ARG A 211 -6.00 -11.48 -12.66
C ARG A 211 -4.93 -12.57 -12.60
N ARG A 212 -4.52 -13.07 -13.77
CA ARG A 212 -3.41 -14.02 -13.93
C ARG A 212 -2.17 -13.34 -14.49
N VAL A 213 -1.00 -13.70 -13.98
CA VAL A 213 0.32 -13.32 -14.50
C VAL A 213 1.18 -14.59 -14.61
N GLN A 214 1.96 -14.70 -15.68
CA GLN A 214 2.77 -15.89 -15.97
C GLN A 214 4.10 -15.50 -16.63
N VAL A 215 5.19 -16.16 -16.21
CA VAL A 215 6.54 -16.02 -16.76
C VAL A 215 7.13 -17.42 -16.94
N GLY A 216 7.15 -17.89 -18.19
CA GLY A 216 7.55 -19.26 -18.51
C GLY A 216 6.61 -20.29 -17.86
N PRO A 217 7.13 -21.26 -17.08
CA PRO A 217 6.31 -22.25 -16.37
C PRO A 217 5.70 -21.71 -15.06
N VAL A 218 6.24 -20.61 -14.51
CA VAL A 218 5.76 -20.04 -13.24
C VAL A 218 4.57 -19.14 -13.50
N TRP A 219 3.49 -19.32 -12.73
CA TRP A 219 2.30 -18.47 -12.83
C TRP A 219 1.67 -18.21 -11.47
N ALA A 220 0.87 -17.14 -11.40
CA ALA A 220 -0.03 -16.88 -10.30
C ALA A 220 -1.33 -16.23 -10.78
N GLU A 221 -2.40 -16.48 -10.07
CA GLU A 221 -3.75 -16.02 -10.35
C GLU A 221 -4.39 -15.52 -9.05
N VAL A 222 -4.76 -14.24 -9.04
CA VAL A 222 -5.41 -13.56 -7.91
C VAL A 222 -6.90 -13.48 -8.21
N THR A 223 -7.72 -13.87 -7.25
CA THR A 223 -9.19 -13.79 -7.30
C THR A 223 -9.69 -12.90 -6.17
N ALA A 224 -10.36 -11.81 -6.52
CA ALA A 224 -11.12 -10.99 -5.58
C ALA A 224 -12.60 -11.35 -5.66
N THR A 225 -13.19 -11.74 -4.53
CA THR A 225 -14.61 -12.10 -4.40
C THR A 225 -15.34 -11.02 -3.58
N PRO A 226 -16.50 -10.51 -4.04
CA PRO A 226 -17.25 -9.52 -3.28
C PRO A 226 -17.92 -10.19 -2.07
N VAL A 227 -17.72 -9.62 -0.87
CA VAL A 227 -18.19 -10.22 0.41
C VAL A 227 -19.20 -9.36 1.17
N GLY A 228 -19.43 -8.11 0.72
CA GLY A 228 -20.37 -7.20 1.35
C GLY A 228 -20.25 -5.79 0.76
N MET A 229 -21.23 -4.94 1.06
CA MET A 229 -21.27 -3.55 0.63
C MET A 229 -21.56 -2.64 1.82
N THR A 230 -20.86 -1.52 1.92
CA THR A 230 -21.21 -0.46 2.88
C THR A 230 -21.74 0.75 2.13
N PHE A 231 -22.80 1.34 2.66
CA PHE A 231 -23.36 2.60 2.21
C PHE A 231 -23.08 3.69 3.24
N ASN A 232 -22.37 4.74 2.86
CA ASN A 232 -22.24 5.95 3.66
C ASN A 232 -23.29 6.95 3.20
N SER A 233 -24.11 7.46 4.13
CA SER A 233 -25.22 8.37 3.82
C SER A 233 -24.80 9.75 3.30
N GLY A 234 -23.56 10.18 3.55
CA GLY A 234 -23.10 11.54 3.28
C GLY A 234 -23.65 12.61 4.23
N THR A 235 -24.53 12.25 5.19
CA THR A 235 -25.11 13.17 6.19
C THR A 235 -24.83 12.75 7.63
N GLY A 236 -23.96 11.76 7.82
CA GLY A 236 -23.73 11.08 9.09
C GLY A 236 -24.56 9.79 9.20
N GLY A 237 -23.91 8.70 9.62
CA GLY A 237 -24.48 7.36 9.62
C GLY A 237 -24.19 6.57 8.33
N SER A 238 -24.27 5.25 8.44
CA SER A 238 -24.01 4.29 7.37
C SER A 238 -24.88 3.04 7.53
N ALA A 239 -24.98 2.25 6.47
CA ALA A 239 -25.57 0.91 6.47
C ALA A 239 -24.55 -0.12 5.97
N SER A 240 -24.63 -1.35 6.48
CA SER A 240 -23.83 -2.50 6.05
C SER A 240 -24.76 -3.55 5.46
N CYS A 241 -24.44 -3.98 4.25
CA CYS A 241 -25.27 -4.88 3.43
C CYS A 241 -24.46 -6.13 3.08
N SER A 242 -25.06 -7.32 3.23
CA SER A 242 -24.41 -8.61 2.97
C SER A 242 -24.26 -8.96 1.48
N GLY A 243 -24.84 -8.16 0.60
CA GLY A 243 -24.87 -8.39 -0.85
C GLY A 243 -24.97 -7.07 -1.63
N PRO A 244 -25.30 -7.14 -2.94
CA PRO A 244 -25.42 -5.95 -3.80
C PRO A 244 -26.63 -5.07 -3.46
N GLY A 245 -27.54 -5.54 -2.60
CA GLY A 245 -28.84 -4.93 -2.35
C GLY A 245 -29.92 -5.44 -3.32
N THR A 246 -31.18 -5.20 -2.95
CA THR A 246 -32.35 -5.53 -3.75
C THR A 246 -32.85 -4.29 -4.50
N PRO A 247 -32.92 -4.32 -5.84
CA PRO A 247 -33.55 -3.25 -6.61
C PRO A 247 -35.00 -3.03 -6.17
N TYR A 248 -35.36 -1.78 -5.92
CA TYR A 248 -36.73 -1.44 -5.54
C TYR A 248 -37.70 -1.69 -6.70
N ASP A 249 -38.80 -2.40 -6.40
CA ASP A 249 -39.98 -2.52 -7.24
C ASP A 249 -41.22 -1.97 -6.53
N ARG A 250 -42.20 -1.46 -7.30
CA ARG A 250 -43.40 -0.83 -6.74
C ARG A 250 -44.29 -1.80 -5.97
N SER A 251 -44.20 -3.11 -6.22
CA SER A 251 -44.97 -4.14 -5.50
C SER A 251 -44.64 -4.25 -4.01
N PHE A 252 -43.46 -3.80 -3.58
CA PHE A 252 -43.11 -3.73 -2.15
C PHE A 252 -43.88 -2.62 -1.40
N GLY A 253 -44.38 -1.60 -2.11
CA GLY A 253 -45.01 -0.43 -1.51
C GLY A 253 -44.00 0.67 -1.10
N LEU A 254 -44.48 1.92 -1.07
CA LEU A 254 -43.61 3.11 -0.99
C LEU A 254 -42.82 3.22 0.33
N HIS A 255 -43.40 2.79 1.44
CA HIS A 255 -42.84 2.95 2.79
C HIS A 255 -42.12 1.69 3.30
N ALA A 256 -42.08 0.61 2.51
CA ALA A 256 -41.49 -0.65 2.94
C ALA A 256 -39.98 -0.52 3.20
N ALA A 257 -39.47 -1.21 4.22
CA ALA A 257 -38.04 -1.36 4.41
C ALA A 257 -37.46 -2.30 3.34
N SER A 258 -36.22 -2.00 2.90
CA SER A 258 -35.47 -2.91 2.03
C SER A 258 -35.22 -4.25 2.75
N PRO A 259 -35.35 -5.40 2.07
CA PRO A 259 -35.14 -6.71 2.67
C PRO A 259 -33.67 -7.00 3.02
N ASP A 260 -32.72 -6.27 2.42
CA ASP A 260 -31.28 -6.54 2.56
C ASP A 260 -30.39 -5.30 2.74
N CYS A 261 -30.75 -4.16 2.15
CA CYS A 261 -29.88 -2.98 2.10
C CYS A 261 -30.69 -1.68 2.02
N GLY A 262 -30.69 -0.91 3.11
CA GLY A 262 -31.39 0.37 3.18
C GLY A 262 -30.94 1.24 4.35
N PHE A 263 -31.34 2.51 4.32
CA PHE A 263 -30.98 3.55 5.28
C PHE A 263 -32.16 4.52 5.46
N VAL A 264 -32.35 5.08 6.66
CA VAL A 264 -33.38 6.10 6.92
C VAL A 264 -32.69 7.42 7.23
N TYR A 265 -32.90 8.41 6.36
CA TYR A 265 -32.41 9.77 6.60
C TYR A 265 -33.29 10.47 7.64
N THR A 266 -32.69 10.93 8.74
CA THR A 266 -33.41 11.58 9.85
C THR A 266 -33.37 13.11 9.81
N ARG A 267 -32.64 13.70 8.85
CA ARG A 267 -32.46 15.15 8.68
C ARG A 267 -32.37 15.50 7.20
N SER A 268 -32.85 16.68 6.83
CA SER A 268 -32.68 17.21 5.49
C SER A 268 -31.22 17.57 5.19
N SER A 269 -30.85 17.58 3.90
CA SER A 269 -29.56 18.07 3.41
C SER A 269 -29.49 19.59 3.24
N VAL A 270 -30.55 20.33 3.55
CA VAL A 270 -30.52 21.80 3.62
C VAL A 270 -29.41 22.26 4.56
N GLY A 271 -28.59 23.22 4.11
CA GLY A 271 -27.41 23.70 4.83
C GLY A 271 -26.13 22.87 4.61
N GLN A 272 -26.20 21.71 3.95
CA GLN A 272 -25.01 21.01 3.45
C GLN A 272 -24.43 21.71 2.21
N PRO A 273 -23.15 21.50 1.85
CA PRO A 273 -22.56 22.03 0.62
C PRO A 273 -23.34 21.61 -0.64
N GLY A 274 -23.93 22.58 -1.35
CA GLY A 274 -24.81 22.31 -2.50
C GLY A 274 -26.18 21.71 -2.13
N GLU A 275 -26.55 21.78 -0.86
CA GLU A 275 -27.77 21.25 -0.23
C GLU A 275 -28.01 19.75 -0.49
N GLN A 276 -26.94 18.98 -0.65
CA GLN A 276 -26.99 17.56 -1.05
C GLN A 276 -26.19 16.68 -0.08
N ALA A 277 -26.67 15.45 0.07
CA ALA A 277 -25.90 14.37 0.65
C ALA A 277 -24.87 13.89 -0.38
N ARG A 278 -23.60 13.74 0.04
CA ARG A 278 -22.55 13.08 -0.76
C ARG A 278 -22.41 11.63 -0.31
N ALA A 279 -23.33 10.79 -0.77
CA ALA A 279 -23.39 9.40 -0.38
C ALA A 279 -22.38 8.54 -1.15
N GLU A 280 -21.88 7.46 -0.53
CA GLU A 280 -20.88 6.56 -1.11
C GLU A 280 -21.29 5.09 -0.94
N TRP A 281 -21.18 4.35 -2.04
CA TRP A 281 -21.31 2.90 -2.10
C TRP A 281 -19.90 2.31 -2.14
N ALA A 282 -19.64 1.30 -1.33
CA ALA A 282 -18.32 0.66 -1.30
C ALA A 282 -18.43 -0.86 -1.16
N ILE A 283 -18.03 -1.59 -2.19
CA ILE A 283 -17.98 -3.06 -2.19
C ILE A 283 -16.68 -3.51 -1.52
N GLN A 284 -16.78 -4.41 -0.55
CA GLN A 284 -15.66 -5.06 0.13
C GLN A 284 -15.32 -6.35 -0.60
N TRP A 285 -14.03 -6.60 -0.81
CA TRP A 285 -13.52 -7.73 -1.56
C TRP A 285 -12.57 -8.56 -0.69
N SER A 286 -12.86 -9.85 -0.53
CA SER A 286 -11.88 -10.82 -0.04
C SER A 286 -11.00 -11.23 -1.21
N VAL A 287 -9.67 -11.26 -1.02
CA VAL A 287 -8.72 -11.48 -2.11
C VAL A 287 -7.79 -12.63 -1.76
N SER A 288 -7.84 -13.69 -2.56
CA SER A 288 -6.97 -14.85 -2.43
C SER A 288 -6.21 -15.09 -3.74
N TRP A 289 -5.17 -15.92 -3.69
CA TRP A 289 -4.38 -16.27 -4.86
C TRP A 289 -3.90 -17.71 -4.83
N VAL A 290 -3.72 -18.25 -6.03
CA VAL A 290 -3.09 -19.56 -6.28
C VAL A 290 -2.06 -19.40 -7.39
N GLY A 291 -1.03 -20.23 -7.40
CA GLY A 291 0.01 -20.19 -8.40
C GLY A 291 0.90 -21.42 -8.33
N SER A 292 1.73 -21.62 -9.33
CA SER A 292 2.65 -22.75 -9.40
C SER A 292 4.06 -22.28 -9.74
N ASP A 293 5.05 -22.87 -9.10
CA ASP A 293 6.46 -22.74 -9.46
C ASP A 293 6.91 -23.79 -10.52
N GLY A 294 5.95 -24.55 -11.04
CA GLY A 294 6.19 -25.67 -11.96
C GLY A 294 6.41 -27.02 -11.27
N SER A 295 6.44 -27.06 -9.94
CA SER A 295 6.58 -28.28 -9.13
C SER A 295 5.41 -28.52 -8.18
N VAL A 296 4.91 -27.46 -7.53
CA VAL A 296 3.78 -27.53 -6.60
C VAL A 296 2.87 -26.31 -6.73
N ASP A 297 1.59 -26.50 -6.42
CA ASP A 297 0.67 -25.38 -6.24
C ASP A 297 0.87 -24.75 -4.85
N VAL A 298 0.93 -23.42 -4.83
CA VAL A 298 1.09 -22.57 -3.66
C VAL A 298 0.11 -21.41 -3.74
N GLY A 299 -0.33 -20.92 -2.59
CA GLY A 299 -1.31 -19.83 -2.53
C GLY A 299 -1.42 -19.24 -1.13
N GLY A 300 -2.35 -18.30 -0.99
CA GLY A 300 -2.65 -17.62 0.26
C GLY A 300 -3.58 -16.45 0.03
N ASP A 301 -3.67 -15.58 1.03
CA ASP A 301 -4.59 -14.44 1.03
C ASP A 301 -3.82 -13.11 0.96
N PHE A 302 -4.48 -12.10 0.39
CA PHE A 302 -4.07 -10.70 0.44
C PHE A 302 -5.00 -9.90 1.37
N PRO A 303 -4.58 -8.70 1.83
CA PRO A 303 -5.48 -7.78 2.51
C PRO A 303 -6.75 -7.50 1.68
N GLN A 304 -7.88 -7.31 2.36
CA GLN A 304 -9.13 -6.99 1.69
C GLN A 304 -9.01 -5.69 0.88
N MET A 305 -9.60 -5.70 -0.31
CA MET A 305 -9.69 -4.52 -1.17
C MET A 305 -11.09 -3.91 -1.11
N GLN A 306 -11.23 -2.68 -1.60
CA GLN A 306 -12.50 -1.98 -1.65
C GLN A 306 -12.63 -1.20 -2.96
N SER A 307 -13.77 -1.35 -3.65
CA SER A 307 -14.13 -0.48 -4.78
C SER A 307 -15.24 0.46 -4.36
N ARG A 308 -15.19 1.72 -4.78
CA ARG A 308 -16.05 2.81 -4.28
C ARG A 308 -16.64 3.62 -5.43
N ALA A 309 -17.88 4.09 -5.26
CA ALA A 309 -18.52 5.07 -6.15
C ALA A 309 -19.46 5.96 -5.34
N GLY A 310 -19.48 7.25 -5.65
CA GLY A 310 -20.32 8.24 -4.98
C GLY A 310 -21.49 8.70 -5.84
N ALA A 311 -22.56 9.17 -5.18
CA ALA A 311 -23.63 9.94 -5.81
C ALA A 311 -23.97 11.16 -4.95
N SER A 312 -24.59 12.17 -5.57
CA SER A 312 -25.12 13.34 -4.86
C SER A 312 -26.59 13.52 -5.18
N PHE A 313 -27.38 13.69 -4.13
CA PHE A 313 -28.83 13.90 -4.18
C PHE A 313 -29.26 14.70 -2.95
N ALA A 314 -30.39 15.39 -3.06
CA ALA A 314 -30.96 16.10 -1.93
C ALA A 314 -31.70 15.13 -1.00
N VAL A 315 -31.85 15.51 0.26
CA VAL A 315 -32.64 14.80 1.26
C VAL A 315 -33.74 15.76 1.67
N ALA A 316 -34.93 15.57 1.10
CA ALA A 316 -36.04 16.50 1.19
C ALA A 316 -36.97 16.15 2.36
N GLU A 317 -37.40 17.15 3.11
CA GLU A 317 -38.45 16.97 4.12
C GLU A 317 -39.81 17.31 3.49
N VAL A 318 -40.76 16.37 3.54
CA VAL A 318 -42.10 16.59 2.97
C VAL A 318 -42.94 17.40 3.97
N GLN A 319 -42.92 18.72 3.80
CA GLN A 319 -43.77 19.62 4.58
C GLN A 319 -45.22 19.50 4.12
N ALA A 320 -46.09 18.95 4.96
CA ALA A 320 -47.53 18.98 4.73
C ALA A 320 -48.05 20.40 4.93
N LEU A 321 -48.48 21.05 3.84
CA LEU A 321 -49.23 22.30 3.91
C LEU A 321 -50.57 22.03 4.63
N ARG A 322 -50.70 22.51 5.87
CA ARG A 322 -52.04 22.75 6.44
C ARG A 322 -52.67 23.90 5.67
N ALA A 323 -53.56 23.56 4.73
CA ALA A 323 -54.59 24.49 4.31
C ALA A 323 -55.45 24.83 5.53
N ASN A 324 -55.64 26.12 5.78
CA ASN A 324 -56.34 26.68 6.94
C ASN A 324 -57.41 27.65 6.45
#